data_AF-A0A960QX56-F1
#
_entry.id   AF-A0A960QX56-F1
#
_cell.length_a   1.000
_cell.length_b   1.000
_cell.length_c   1.000
_cell.angle_alpha   90.00
_cell.angle_beta   90.00
_cell.angle_gamma   90.00
#
_symmetry.space_group_name_H-M   'P 1'
#
loop_
_entity.id
_entity.type
_entity.pdbx_description
1 polymer ?
#
loop_
_entity_poly.entity_id
_entity_poly.type
_entity_poly.pdbx_seq_one_letter_code
_entity_poly.pdbx_strand_id
1 'polypeptide(L)' 'MKILAFLATLLIACGAAHAAPLVFEGTDGPGKGKHIVFLAGDHEYRSEETLPALARLLAKHHGFKCTVL' A
#
# COMPACT_ATOMS: atom_id res chain seq x y z
N MET A 1 -16.53 38.05 1.44
CA MET A 1 -16.29 37.41 0.12
C MET A 1 -14.93 36.72 0.01
N LYS A 2 -13.83 37.27 0.55
CA LYS A 2 -12.49 36.62 0.51
C LYS A 2 -12.40 35.25 1.20
N ILE A 3 -13.07 35.09 2.35
CA ILE A 3 -13.13 33.83 3.10
C ILE A 3 -13.87 32.73 2.32
N LEU A 4 -14.96 33.08 1.63
CA LEU A 4 -15.71 32.14 0.82
C LEU A 4 -14.90 31.66 -0.40
N ALA A 5 -14.18 32.59 -1.03
CA ALA A 5 -13.26 32.26 -2.11
C ALA A 5 -12.12 31.34 -1.63
N PHE A 6 -11.55 31.61 -0.46
CA PHE A 6 -10.47 30.79 0.12
C PHE A 6 -10.94 29.36 0.47
N LEU A 7 -12.16 29.22 1.00
CA LEU A 7 -12.75 27.90 1.30
C LEU A 7 -13.00 27.07 0.03
N ALA A 8 -13.47 27.73 -1.05
CA ALA A 8 -13.69 27.07 -2.34
C ALA A 8 -12.38 26.59 -2.96
N THR A 9 -11.29 27.37 -2.86
CA THR A 9 -9.96 26.94 -3.34
C THR A 9 -9.42 25.74 -2.56
N LEU A 10 -9.68 25.68 -1.24
CA LEU A 10 -9.24 24.57 -0.39
C LEU A 10 -9.96 23.25 -0.73
N LEU A 11 -11.26 23.31 -1.07
CA LEU A 11 -12.01 22.13 -1.51
C LEU A 11 -11.50 21.58 -2.84
N ILE A 12 -11.10 22.45 -3.77
CA ILE A 12 -10.61 22.04 -5.10
C ILE A 12 -9.19 21.45 -5.01
N ALA A 13 -8.37 21.91 -4.05
CA ALA A 13 -7.03 21.37 -3.81
C ALA A 13 -7.04 19.95 -3.21
N CYS A 14 -8.16 19.53 -2.61
CA CYS A 14 -8.38 18.17 -2.13
C CYS A 14 -8.78 17.26 -3.32
N GLY A 15 -7.86 17.08 -4.25
CA GLY A 15 -8.03 16.10 -5.34
C GLY A 15 -8.24 14.69 -4.79
N ALA A 16 -8.96 13.86 -5.54
CA ALA A 16 -9.26 12.47 -5.16
C ALA A 16 -7.96 11.68 -4.86
N ALA A 17 -7.72 11.38 -3.59
CA ALA A 17 -6.67 10.47 -3.18
C ALA A 17 -7.07 9.04 -3.62
N HIS A 18 -6.34 8.49 -4.60
CA HIS A 18 -6.52 7.09 -4.97
C HIS A 18 -5.75 6.21 -3.99
N ALA A 19 -6.36 5.13 -3.51
CA ALA A 19 -5.67 4.18 -2.67
C ALA A 19 -4.52 3.56 -3.47
N ALA A 20 -3.28 3.81 -3.03
CA ALA A 20 -2.10 3.21 -3.64
C ALA A 20 -1.87 1.80 -3.07
N PRO A 21 -1.39 0.86 -3.90
CA PRO A 21 -0.96 -0.45 -3.41
C PRO A 21 0.07 -0.35 -2.28
N LEU A 22 -0.01 -1.26 -1.32
CA LEU A 22 0.99 -1.35 -0.25
C LEU A 22 2.22 -2.10 -0.78
N VAL A 23 3.38 -1.45 -0.78
CA VAL A 23 4.63 -2.03 -1.30
C VAL A 23 5.66 -2.14 -0.19
N PHE A 24 6.25 -3.33 -0.06
CA PHE A 24 7.43 -3.59 0.76
C PHE A 24 8.61 -3.92 -0.16
N GLU A 25 9.64 -3.09 -0.11
CA GLU A 25 10.88 -3.36 -0.86
C GLU A 25 11.70 -4.45 -0.16
N GLY A 26 12.23 -5.38 -0.97
CA GLY A 26 13.05 -6.47 -0.50
C GLY A 26 14.49 -6.04 -0.20
N THR A 27 15.12 -6.71 0.76
CA THR A 27 16.56 -6.62 1.06
C THR A 27 17.35 -7.76 0.37
N ASP A 28 18.54 -8.07 0.87
CA ASP A 28 19.28 -9.26 0.43
C ASP A 28 18.65 -10.56 0.94
N GLY A 29 18.77 -11.62 0.15
CA GLY A 29 18.22 -12.93 0.50
C GLY A 29 17.86 -13.77 -0.73
N PRO A 30 17.32 -14.98 -0.53
CA PRO A 30 16.96 -15.91 -1.61
C PRO A 30 15.88 -15.34 -2.55
N GLY A 31 15.09 -14.36 -2.11
CA GLY A 31 14.08 -13.67 -2.89
C GLY A 31 14.57 -12.46 -3.68
N LYS A 32 15.86 -12.10 -3.59
CA LYS A 32 16.41 -10.92 -4.27
C LYS A 32 16.16 -10.98 -5.78
N GLY A 33 15.62 -9.90 -6.32
CA GLY A 33 15.26 -9.80 -7.75
C GLY A 33 13.96 -10.53 -8.12
N LYS A 34 13.20 -11.04 -7.14
CA LYS A 34 11.86 -11.60 -7.33
C LYS A 34 10.80 -10.69 -6.72
N HIS A 35 9.60 -10.73 -7.28
CA HIS A 35 8.45 -9.92 -6.85
C HIS A 35 7.25 -10.82 -6.62
N ILE A 36 6.66 -10.73 -5.42
CA ILE A 36 5.42 -11.40 -5.04
C ILE A 36 4.29 -10.36 -4.97
N VAL A 37 3.15 -10.68 -5.57
CA VAL A 37 1.93 -9.87 -5.46
C VAL A 37 0.89 -10.65 -4.67
N PHE A 38 0.44 -10.08 -3.57
CA PHE A 38 -0.65 -10.57 -2.73
C PHE A 38 -1.95 -9.90 -3.15
N LEU A 39 -3.00 -10.69 -3.29
CA LEU A 39 -4.36 -10.20 -3.56
C LEU A 39 -5.19 -10.40 -2.29
N ALA A 40 -5.48 -9.31 -1.59
CA ALA A 40 -6.30 -9.33 -0.39
C ALA A 40 -7.78 -9.13 -0.78
N GLY A 41 -8.63 -9.99 -0.26
CA GLY A 41 -10.09 -9.82 -0.25
C GLY A 41 -10.58 -9.51 1.16
N ASP A 42 -11.73 -8.85 1.26
CA ASP A 42 -12.39 -8.59 2.54
C ASP A 42 -13.29 -9.75 2.99
N HIS A 43 -13.78 -9.65 4.22
CA HIS A 43 -14.86 -10.44 4.85
C HIS A 43 -14.55 -11.83 5.41
N GLU A 44 -13.86 -12.75 4.73
CA GLU A 44 -13.86 -14.15 5.21
C GLU A 44 -12.70 -14.49 6.15
N TYR A 45 -11.48 -14.02 5.84
CA TYR A 45 -10.26 -14.38 6.57
C TYR A 45 -9.42 -13.17 7.01
N ARG A 46 -9.97 -11.97 6.86
CA ARG A 46 -9.28 -10.70 7.14
C ARG A 46 -7.89 -10.64 6.46
N SER A 47 -7.86 -11.00 5.18
CA SER A 47 -6.62 -11.09 4.41
C SER A 47 -5.96 -9.72 4.24
N GLU A 48 -6.75 -8.65 4.36
CA GLU A 48 -6.34 -7.25 4.46
C GLU A 48 -5.43 -6.96 5.67
N GLU A 49 -5.37 -7.84 6.67
CA GLU A 49 -4.44 -7.73 7.80
C GLU A 49 -3.29 -8.75 7.71
N THR A 50 -3.61 -9.99 7.36
CA THR A 50 -2.65 -11.10 7.39
C THR A 50 -1.64 -11.03 6.24
N LEU A 51 -2.07 -10.69 5.02
CA LEU A 51 -1.17 -10.62 3.86
C LEU A 51 -0.17 -9.46 3.96
N PRO A 52 -0.52 -8.25 4.44
CA PRO A 52 0.47 -7.22 4.75
C PRO A 52 1.51 -7.64 5.79
N ALA A 53 1.12 -8.41 6.81
CA ALA A 53 2.06 -8.91 7.80
C ALA A 53 3.04 -9.91 7.19
N LEU A 54 2.54 -10.85 6.38
CA LEU A 54 3.36 -11.83 5.67
C LEU A 54 4.29 -11.18 4.64
N ALA A 55 3.77 -10.26 3.83
CA ALA A 55 4.52 -9.51 2.83
C ALA A 55 5.73 -8.78 3.46
N ARG A 56 5.52 -8.15 4.62
CA ARG A 56 6.59 -7.48 5.38
C ARG A 56 7.65 -8.45 5.88
N LEU A 57 7.27 -9.63 6.37
CA LEU A 57 8.23 -10.66 6.81
C LEU A 57 9.06 -11.18 5.64
N LEU A 58 8.43 -11.50 4.51
CA LEU A 58 9.11 -11.99 3.31
C LEU A 58 10.07 -10.94 2.72
N ALA A 59 9.66 -9.67 2.70
CA ALA A 59 10.53 -8.60 2.24
C ALA A 59 11.74 -8.41 3.15
N LYS A 60 11.52 -8.38 4.47
CA LYS A 60 12.58 -8.14 5.46
C LYS A 60 13.56 -9.30 5.61
N HIS A 61 13.05 -10.53 5.67
CA HIS A 61 13.85 -11.70 6.03
C HIS A 61 14.32 -12.52 4.83
N HIS A 62 13.65 -12.40 3.68
CA HIS A 62 13.96 -13.21 2.50
C HIS A 62 14.28 -12.37 1.26
N GLY A 63 14.17 -11.04 1.32
CA GLY A 63 14.61 -10.17 0.24
C GLY A 63 13.64 -10.05 -0.95
N PHE A 64 12.40 -10.51 -0.81
CA PHE A 64 11.39 -10.36 -1.87
C PHE A 64 10.88 -8.92 -1.93
N LYS A 65 10.71 -8.38 -3.13
CA LYS A 65 9.77 -7.25 -3.30
C LYS A 65 8.36 -7.80 -3.14
N CYS A 66 7.52 -7.15 -2.34
CA CYS A 66 6.14 -7.56 -2.12
C CYS A 66 5.19 -6.39 -2.39
N THR A 67 4.08 -6.66 -3.08
CA THR A 67 2.95 -5.72 -3.23
C THR A 67 1.69 -6.37 -2.72
N VAL A 68 0.85 -5.64 -1.98
CA VAL A 68 -0.49 -6.08 -1.57
C VAL A 68 -1.51 -5.21 -2.29
N LEU A 69 -2.43 -5.86 -2.99
CA LEU A 69 -3.56 -5.29 -3.72
C LEU A 69 -4.87 -5.59 -2.99
#